data_AF-A0LQ40-F1
#
_entry.id   AF-A0LQ40-F1
#
_cell.length_a   1.000
_cell.length_b   1.000
_cell.length_c   1.000
_cell.angle_alpha   90.00
_cell.angle_beta   90.00
_cell.angle_gamma   90.00
#
_symmetry.space_group_name_H-M   'P 1'
#
loop_
_entity.id
_entity.type
_entity.pdbx_description
1 polymer ?
#
loop_
_entity_poly.entity_id
_entity_poly.type
_entity_poly.pdbx_seq_one_letter_code
_entity_poly.pdbx_strand_id
1 'polypeptide(L)'
;MQNPWDHERGEAMMTSWKKGRLLKKVFDRRVISRNRGVWAPERPADGSSLPLRFTAPMDRDLRYEIISAYGQVLEQCNSPVQNEAKLPYPKETIRRAIYEEVHENPDNTVRSTLEIAFAQLESFLPSQEYGTLQAFKRAVELAQQTASSGNPVDIIRSLRLLKEIDGEKAVSIGERISRKMRSRLAQIRSTRSSPADAGL
;
A
#
# COMPACT_ATOMS: atom_id res chain seq x y z
N MET A 1 -20.04 -12.61 -22.14
CA MET A 1 -20.76 -12.08 -20.96
C MET A 1 -19.75 -11.37 -20.09
N GLN A 2 -19.81 -10.04 -20.05
CA GLN A 2 -18.87 -9.20 -19.30
C GLN A 2 -19.45 -9.01 -17.90
N ASN A 3 -18.68 -9.36 -16.87
CA ASN A 3 -19.16 -9.40 -15.49
C ASN A 3 -19.32 -7.95 -14.98
N PRO A 4 -20.54 -7.48 -14.64
CA PRO A 4 -20.79 -6.09 -14.26
C PRO A 4 -20.10 -5.67 -12.94
N TRP A 5 -19.52 -6.63 -12.21
CA TRP A 5 -18.86 -6.44 -10.91
C TRP A 5 -17.37 -6.09 -10.96
N ASP A 6 -16.76 -6.02 -12.15
CA ASP A 6 -15.33 -5.69 -12.30
C ASP A 6 -15.06 -4.20 -12.53
N HIS A 7 -16.06 -3.44 -12.97
CA HIS A 7 -15.93 -1.99 -13.17
C HIS A 7 -15.99 -1.21 -11.84
N GLU A 8 -16.92 -1.57 -10.94
CA GLU A 8 -17.05 -0.91 -9.63
C GLU A 8 -15.83 -1.11 -8.73
N ARG A 9 -15.10 -2.23 -8.86
CA ARG A 9 -13.91 -2.52 -8.04
C ARG A 9 -12.69 -1.69 -8.44
N GLY A 10 -12.55 -1.34 -9.72
CA GLY A 10 -11.53 -0.40 -10.19
C GLY A 10 -11.80 1.03 -9.71
N GLU A 11 -13.07 1.44 -9.72
CA GLU A 11 -13.48 2.78 -9.25
C GLU A 11 -13.44 2.92 -7.73
N ALA A 12 -13.80 1.88 -6.96
CA ALA A 12 -13.64 1.86 -5.50
C ALA A 12 -12.16 1.98 -5.07
N MET A 13 -11.26 1.39 -5.86
CA MET A 13 -9.83 1.52 -5.65
C MET A 13 -9.38 2.95 -5.98
N MET A 14 -9.79 3.53 -7.12
CA MET A 14 -9.48 4.92 -7.51
C MET A 14 -10.06 5.98 -6.56
N THR A 15 -11.22 5.74 -5.96
CA THR A 15 -11.85 6.66 -4.98
C THR A 15 -11.14 6.61 -3.62
N SER A 16 -10.54 5.48 -3.24
CA SER A 16 -9.64 5.39 -2.09
C SER A 16 -8.41 6.32 -2.24
N TRP A 17 -7.98 6.60 -3.48
CA TRP A 17 -6.78 7.42 -3.73
C TRP A 17 -7.06 8.91 -3.60
N LYS A 18 -8.32 9.34 -3.73
CA LYS A 18 -8.72 10.70 -3.36
C LYS A 18 -8.65 10.94 -1.85
N LYS A 19 -8.70 9.90 -1.01
CA LYS A 19 -8.62 10.01 0.46
C LYS A 19 -7.19 10.24 0.98
N GLY A 20 -6.15 9.98 0.18
CA GLY A 20 -4.77 10.36 0.52
C GLY A 20 -4.59 11.87 0.74
N ARG A 21 -5.40 12.70 0.06
CA ARG A 21 -5.43 14.17 0.25
C ARG A 21 -5.98 14.62 1.62
N LEU A 22 -6.61 13.75 2.41
CA LEU A 22 -7.10 14.10 3.75
C LEU A 22 -6.00 14.12 4.81
N LEU A 23 -4.86 13.45 4.59
CA LEU A 23 -3.77 13.36 5.57
C LEU A 23 -3.14 14.73 5.86
N LYS A 24 -3.03 15.60 4.85
CA LYS A 24 -2.54 16.98 4.98
C LYS A 24 -3.28 17.81 6.06
N LYS A 25 -4.60 17.73 6.14
CA LYS A 25 -5.38 18.60 7.05
C LYS A 25 -5.23 18.22 8.53
N VAL A 26 -4.80 17.00 8.81
CA VAL A 26 -4.72 16.47 10.17
C VAL A 26 -3.35 16.68 10.77
N PHE A 27 -2.29 16.47 9.97
CA PHE A 27 -0.93 16.38 10.49
C PHE A 27 -0.13 17.70 10.43
N ASP A 28 -0.71 18.80 9.92
CA ASP A 28 -0.02 20.10 9.75
C ASP A 28 0.23 20.90 11.06
N ARG A 29 0.18 20.27 12.25
CA ARG A 29 0.50 20.94 13.53
C ARG A 29 1.56 20.20 14.35
N ARG A 30 2.81 20.41 13.96
CA ARG A 30 4.01 20.67 14.79
C ARG A 30 5.24 19.97 14.20
N VAL A 31 6.19 20.80 13.81
CA VAL A 31 7.57 20.40 13.50
C VAL A 31 8.33 20.30 14.82
N ILE A 32 9.23 19.30 14.99
CA ILE A 32 10.64 19.45 15.45
C ILE A 32 11.28 18.10 15.89
N SER A 33 12.52 17.91 15.39
CA SER A 33 13.71 17.23 15.95
C SER A 33 13.88 15.70 16.01
N ARG A 34 14.62 15.21 15.00
CA ARG A 34 15.69 14.18 14.98
C ARG A 34 16.03 13.43 16.28
N ASN A 35 15.91 12.10 16.23
CA ASN A 35 16.95 11.19 16.73
C ASN A 35 16.93 9.84 15.98
N ARG A 36 18.02 9.54 15.25
CA ARG A 36 18.19 8.28 14.49
C ARG A 36 18.76 7.18 15.41
N GLY A 37 17.89 6.36 15.97
CA GLY A 37 18.26 5.05 16.51
C GLY A 37 18.02 3.95 15.47
N VAL A 38 19.08 3.41 14.88
CA VAL A 38 19.01 2.25 13.98
C VAL A 38 18.81 0.99 14.84
N TRP A 39 17.68 0.30 14.68
CA TRP A 39 17.43 -1.00 15.31
C TRP A 39 16.78 -1.96 14.31
N ALA A 40 17.32 -3.17 14.24
CA ALA A 40 16.84 -4.27 13.39
C ALA A 40 16.20 -5.36 14.27
N PRO A 41 15.04 -5.93 13.88
CA PRO A 41 14.50 -7.12 14.55
C PRO A 41 15.03 -8.40 13.89
N GLU A 42 15.30 -9.43 14.72
CA GLU A 42 15.63 -10.78 14.27
C GLU A 42 14.45 -11.42 13.51
N ARG A 43 14.72 -12.06 12.37
CA ARG A 43 13.74 -12.86 11.62
C ARG A 43 13.70 -14.29 12.15
N PRO A 44 12.53 -14.85 12.49
CA PRO A 44 12.34 -16.29 12.47
C PRO A 44 12.00 -16.78 11.06
N ALA A 45 12.42 -18.00 10.75
CA ALA A 45 12.42 -18.60 9.42
C ALA A 45 11.06 -19.09 8.90
N ASP A 46 10.02 -19.12 9.73
CA ASP A 46 8.74 -19.74 9.36
C ASP A 46 7.63 -18.70 9.16
N GLY A 47 7.09 -18.68 7.94
CA GLY A 47 6.07 -17.75 7.43
C GLY A 47 4.68 -17.84 8.08
N SER A 48 4.62 -18.00 9.40
CA SER A 48 3.41 -17.93 10.19
C SER A 48 3.08 -16.47 10.55
N SER A 49 1.84 -16.08 10.30
CA SER A 49 1.26 -14.79 10.71
C SER A 49 1.05 -14.77 12.22
N LEU A 50 2.14 -14.58 12.98
CA LEU A 50 2.07 -14.31 14.40
C LEU A 50 1.49 -12.91 14.67
N PRO A 51 0.84 -12.69 15.83
CA PRO A 51 0.49 -11.35 16.28
C PRO A 51 1.77 -10.52 16.36
N LEU A 52 1.70 -9.27 15.91
CA LEU A 52 2.82 -8.33 15.97
C LEU A 52 3.20 -8.13 17.45
N ARG A 53 4.18 -8.91 17.94
CA ARG A 53 4.74 -8.75 19.29
C ARG A 53 5.84 -7.70 19.23
N PHE A 54 5.53 -6.49 19.70
CA PHE A 54 6.50 -5.42 19.88
C PHE A 54 7.03 -5.46 21.31
N THR A 55 8.35 -5.48 21.48
CA THR A 55 9.03 -5.72 22.77
C THR A 55 9.02 -4.50 23.71
N ALA A 56 8.70 -3.32 23.20
CA ALA A 56 8.44 -2.10 23.95
C ALA A 56 7.48 -1.20 23.14
N PRO A 57 6.72 -0.28 23.74
CA PRO A 57 5.99 0.74 22.97
C PRO A 57 6.99 1.72 22.33
N MET A 58 6.71 2.15 21.10
CA MET A 58 7.47 3.20 20.42
C MET A 58 7.11 4.56 21.04
N ASP A 59 8.11 5.43 21.21
CA ASP A 59 7.89 6.78 21.68
C ASP A 59 6.90 7.54 20.79
N ARG A 60 6.03 8.34 21.39
CA ARG A 60 4.92 9.00 20.70
C ARG A 60 5.41 9.97 19.64
N ASP A 61 6.46 10.73 19.92
CA ASP A 61 7.00 11.72 18.99
C ASP A 61 7.66 11.01 17.79
N LEU A 62 8.37 9.91 18.05
CA LEU A 62 8.93 9.07 17.00
C LEU A 62 7.85 8.43 16.10
N ARG A 63 6.75 7.93 16.69
CA ARG A 63 5.62 7.40 15.89
C ARG A 63 5.04 8.46 14.98
N TYR A 64 4.81 9.67 15.52
CA TYR A 64 4.30 10.79 14.75
C TYR A 64 5.24 11.16 13.59
N GLU A 65 6.55 11.21 13.83
CA GLU A 65 7.56 11.47 12.79
C GLU A 65 7.47 10.43 11.66
N ILE A 66 7.44 9.14 12.00
CA ILE A 66 7.38 8.04 11.02
C ILE A 66 6.09 8.11 10.19
N ILE A 67 4.95 8.29 10.85
CA ILE A 67 3.64 8.37 10.18
C ILE A 67 3.59 9.60 9.26
N SER A 68 4.07 10.75 9.74
CA SER A 68 4.10 12.00 8.97
C SER A 68 5.00 11.87 7.73
N ALA A 69 6.21 11.36 7.88
CA ALA A 69 7.12 11.11 6.76
C ALA A 69 6.53 10.16 5.73
N TYR A 70 5.87 9.09 6.18
CA TYR A 70 5.17 8.16 5.28
C TYR A 70 3.98 8.83 4.58
N GLY A 71 3.20 9.65 5.29
CA GLY A 71 2.11 10.44 4.72
C GLY A 71 2.57 11.34 3.57
N GLN A 72 3.72 12.01 3.73
CA GLN A 72 4.31 12.83 2.66
C GLN A 72 4.66 12.01 1.41
N VAL A 73 5.18 10.79 1.59
CA VAL A 73 5.44 9.88 0.47
C VAL A 73 4.13 9.53 -0.23
N LEU A 74 3.08 9.16 0.51
CA LEU A 74 1.76 8.86 -0.07
C LEU A 74 1.17 10.05 -0.85
N GLU A 75 1.38 11.28 -0.41
CA GLU A 75 0.91 12.48 -1.11
C GLU A 75 1.62 12.71 -2.46
N GLN A 76 2.91 12.36 -2.54
CA GLN A 76 3.71 12.50 -3.76
C GLN A 76 3.51 11.33 -4.75
N CYS A 77 2.78 10.29 -4.35
CA CYS A 77 2.60 9.09 -5.16
C CYS A 77 1.51 9.24 -6.23
N ASN A 78 1.93 9.32 -7.49
CA ASN A 78 1.02 9.38 -8.64
C ASN A 78 0.65 8.00 -9.24
N SER A 79 1.08 6.91 -8.61
CA SER A 79 0.95 5.54 -9.14
C SER A 79 0.41 4.59 -8.06
N PRO A 80 -0.43 3.60 -8.45
CA PRO A 80 -1.01 2.59 -7.54
C PRO A 80 0.02 1.84 -6.72
N VAL A 81 1.14 1.56 -7.38
CA VAL A 81 2.27 0.80 -6.89
C VAL A 81 3.50 1.68 -6.93
N GLN A 82 4.37 1.49 -5.95
CA GLN A 82 5.60 2.28 -5.79
C GLN A 82 6.78 1.37 -5.52
N ASN A 83 7.98 1.88 -5.76
CA ASN A 83 9.19 1.20 -5.33
C ASN A 83 9.34 1.37 -3.81
N GLU A 84 9.59 0.26 -3.12
CA GLU A 84 9.91 0.21 -1.70
C GLU A 84 11.06 1.12 -1.31
N ALA A 85 12.04 1.34 -2.20
CA ALA A 85 13.14 2.27 -1.97
C ALA A 85 12.72 3.74 -1.76
N LYS A 86 11.47 4.09 -2.09
CA LYS A 86 10.91 5.43 -1.83
C LYS A 86 10.41 5.61 -0.39
N LEU A 87 10.30 4.55 0.39
CA LEU A 87 9.83 4.66 1.76
C LEU A 87 10.88 5.36 2.63
N PRO A 88 10.45 6.27 3.53
CA PRO A 88 11.38 6.99 4.42
C PRO A 88 11.95 6.09 5.52
N TYR A 89 11.24 5.00 5.81
CA TYR A 89 11.56 4.02 6.84
C TYR A 89 11.24 2.61 6.32
N PRO A 90 11.84 1.55 6.90
CA PRO A 90 11.47 0.18 6.57
C PRO A 90 9.98 -0.08 6.78
N LYS A 91 9.38 -0.95 5.94
CA LYS A 91 7.94 -1.28 6.03
C LYS A 91 7.53 -1.69 7.45
N GLU A 92 8.30 -2.54 8.11
CA GLU A 92 7.96 -2.99 9.47
C GLU A 92 7.91 -1.83 10.48
N THR A 93 8.82 -0.87 10.37
CA THR A 93 8.86 0.32 11.23
C THR A 93 7.62 1.19 11.06
N ILE A 94 7.23 1.45 9.80
CA ILE A 94 6.00 2.20 9.48
C ILE A 94 4.77 1.44 9.96
N ARG A 95 4.74 0.13 9.72
CA ARG A 95 3.63 -0.74 10.12
C ARG A 95 3.40 -0.69 11.62
N ARG A 96 4.48 -0.78 12.40
CA ARG A 96 4.45 -0.67 13.85
C ARG A 96 3.93 0.69 14.32
N ALA A 97 4.47 1.77 13.79
CA ALA A 97 4.06 3.13 14.17
C ALA A 97 2.56 3.33 13.95
N ILE A 98 2.04 2.94 12.78
CA ILE A 98 0.61 3.04 12.47
C ILE A 98 -0.22 2.10 13.37
N TYR A 99 0.25 0.88 13.62
CA TYR A 99 -0.45 -0.07 14.48
C TYR A 99 -0.61 0.50 15.89
N GLU A 100 0.48 0.90 16.54
CA GLU A 100 0.45 1.44 17.91
C GLU A 100 -0.43 2.71 17.99
N GLU A 101 -0.34 3.60 17.01
CA GLU A 101 -1.16 4.82 16.97
C GLU A 101 -2.67 4.54 16.88
N VAL A 102 -3.06 3.51 16.12
CA VAL A 102 -4.47 3.08 16.03
C VAL A 102 -4.97 2.44 17.33
N HIS A 103 -4.08 1.83 18.13
CA HIS A 103 -4.45 1.18 19.39
C HIS A 103 -4.54 2.17 20.54
N GLU A 104 -3.63 3.14 20.61
CA GLU A 104 -3.65 4.14 21.68
C GLU A 104 -4.77 5.17 21.51
N ASN A 105 -5.21 5.45 20.28
CA ASN A 105 -6.25 6.43 19.99
C ASN A 105 -7.43 5.81 19.20
N PRO A 106 -8.30 5.01 19.84
CA PRO A 106 -9.33 4.24 19.15
C PRO A 106 -10.43 5.09 18.52
N ASP A 107 -10.73 6.27 19.08
CA ASP A 107 -11.78 7.21 18.61
C ASP A 107 -11.23 8.29 17.67
N ASN A 108 -10.00 8.12 17.19
CA ASN A 108 -9.36 9.09 16.33
C ASN A 108 -10.15 9.23 15.01
N THR A 109 -10.57 10.46 14.68
CA THR A 109 -11.21 10.79 13.39
C THR A 109 -10.36 10.37 12.18
N VAL A 110 -9.06 10.18 12.40
CA VAL A 110 -8.03 9.85 11.43
C VAL A 110 -7.80 8.33 11.33
N ARG A 111 -8.39 7.53 12.24
CA ARG A 111 -8.21 6.07 12.31
C ARG A 111 -8.47 5.40 10.96
N SER A 112 -9.61 5.69 10.33
CA SER A 112 -9.95 5.13 9.01
C SER A 112 -8.88 5.41 7.95
N THR A 113 -8.20 6.55 8.06
CA THR A 113 -7.13 6.95 7.14
C THR A 113 -5.84 6.20 7.46
N LEU A 114 -5.51 6.03 8.74
CA LEU A 114 -4.39 5.20 9.20
C LEU A 114 -4.56 3.73 8.81
N GLU A 115 -5.77 3.17 8.91
CA GLU A 115 -6.07 1.80 8.46
C GLU A 115 -5.82 1.63 6.95
N ILE A 116 -6.24 2.61 6.14
CA ILE A 116 -5.98 2.61 4.70
C ILE A 116 -4.47 2.71 4.44
N ALA A 117 -3.78 3.62 5.12
CA ALA A 117 -2.34 3.81 4.99
C ALA A 117 -1.54 2.56 5.39
N PHE A 118 -1.99 1.85 6.42
CA PHE A 118 -1.45 0.56 6.87
C PHE A 118 -1.51 -0.50 5.78
N ALA A 119 -2.64 -0.59 5.07
CA ALA A 119 -2.81 -1.52 3.97
C ALA A 119 -2.03 -1.09 2.72
N GLN A 120 -2.01 0.21 2.40
CA GLN A 120 -1.28 0.77 1.26
C GLN A 120 0.22 0.48 1.30
N LEU A 121 0.78 0.21 2.47
CA LEU A 121 2.18 -0.17 2.60
C LEU A 121 2.53 -1.42 1.77
N GLU A 122 1.57 -2.31 1.52
CA GLU A 122 1.76 -3.51 0.69
C GLU A 122 1.88 -3.19 -0.81
N SER A 123 1.55 -1.97 -1.26
CA SER A 123 1.75 -1.55 -2.66
C SER A 123 3.16 -1.01 -2.94
N PHE A 124 4.02 -0.94 -1.91
CA PHE A 124 5.44 -0.66 -2.04
C PHE A 124 6.22 -1.96 -2.29
N LEU A 125 6.72 -2.10 -3.51
CA LEU A 125 7.28 -3.34 -4.02
C LEU A 125 8.81 -3.30 -4.09
N PRO A 126 9.47 -4.45 -3.93
CA PRO A 126 10.88 -4.59 -4.28
C PRO A 126 11.13 -4.14 -5.72
N SER A 127 12.33 -3.61 -5.98
CA SER A 127 12.68 -3.00 -7.28
C SER A 127 12.44 -3.94 -8.47
N GLN A 128 12.66 -5.24 -8.31
CA GLN A 128 12.42 -6.23 -9.36
C GLN A 128 10.92 -6.33 -9.74
N GLU A 129 10.04 -6.52 -8.75
CA GLU A 129 8.61 -6.64 -8.97
C GLU A 129 8.00 -5.31 -9.48
N TYR A 130 8.48 -4.19 -8.93
CA TYR A 130 8.12 -2.86 -9.43
C TYR A 130 8.51 -2.69 -10.90
N GLY A 131 9.72 -3.13 -11.27
CA GLY A 131 10.21 -3.12 -12.65
C GLY A 131 9.33 -3.94 -13.60
N THR A 132 8.89 -5.13 -13.17
CA THR A 132 7.95 -5.97 -13.94
C THR A 132 6.63 -5.23 -14.21
N LEU A 133 6.04 -4.60 -13.20
CA LEU A 133 4.79 -3.85 -13.39
C LEU A 133 4.96 -2.60 -14.27
N GLN A 134 6.09 -1.90 -14.17
CA GLN A 134 6.38 -0.75 -15.03
C GLN A 134 6.59 -1.17 -16.49
N ALA A 135 7.31 -2.26 -16.73
CA ALA A 135 7.48 -2.82 -18.07
C ALA A 135 6.13 -3.23 -18.66
N PHE A 136 5.30 -3.92 -17.87
CA PHE A 136 3.95 -4.31 -18.27
C PHE A 136 3.09 -3.10 -18.64
N LYS A 137 3.03 -2.08 -17.78
CA LYS A 137 2.28 -0.84 -18.04
C LYS A 137 2.72 -0.18 -19.35
N ARG A 138 4.03 0.01 -19.55
CA ARG A 138 4.57 0.65 -20.75
C ARG A 138 4.25 -0.14 -22.03
N ALA A 139 4.34 -1.46 -21.97
CA ALA A 139 4.08 -2.31 -23.12
C ALA A 139 2.59 -2.34 -23.48
N VAL A 140 1.69 -2.30 -22.49
CA VAL A 140 0.25 -2.11 -22.73
C VAL A 140 -0.05 -0.74 -23.34
N GLU A 141 0.52 0.34 -22.81
CA GLU A 141 0.37 1.70 -23.35
C GLU A 141 0.85 1.78 -24.81
N LEU A 142 2.01 1.19 -25.10
CA LEU A 142 2.57 1.13 -26.46
C LEU A 142 1.70 0.30 -27.40
N ALA A 143 1.20 -0.86 -26.96
CA ALA A 143 0.29 -1.68 -27.74
C ALA A 143 -1.00 -0.91 -28.08
N GLN A 144 -1.56 -0.18 -27.11
CA GLN A 144 -2.76 0.62 -27.31
C GLN A 144 -2.54 1.79 -28.28
N GLN A 145 -1.40 2.49 -28.17
CA GLN A 145 -1.01 3.55 -29.12
C GLN A 145 -0.76 2.99 -30.52
N THR A 146 -0.20 1.78 -30.63
CA THR A 146 0.03 1.15 -31.93
C THR A 146 -1.30 0.76 -32.58
N ALA A 147 -2.21 0.16 -31.81
CA ALA A 147 -3.52 -0.24 -32.32
C ALA A 147 -4.46 0.94 -32.66
N SER A 148 -4.16 2.17 -32.23
CA SER A 148 -5.08 3.30 -32.38
C SER A 148 -5.28 3.76 -33.83
N SER A 149 -4.41 3.35 -34.76
CA SER A 149 -4.56 3.64 -36.19
C SER A 149 -5.68 2.82 -36.86
N GLY A 150 -6.12 1.72 -36.23
CA GLY A 150 -7.08 0.77 -36.82
C GLY A 150 -6.52 -0.04 -38.01
N ASN A 151 -5.25 0.16 -38.38
CA ASN A 151 -4.62 -0.58 -39.47
C ASN A 151 -4.38 -2.04 -39.05
N PRO A 152 -4.80 -3.05 -39.85
CA PRO A 152 -4.55 -4.46 -39.55
C PRO A 152 -3.10 -4.82 -39.22
N VAL A 153 -2.13 -4.16 -39.87
CA VAL A 153 -0.69 -4.39 -39.60
C VAL A 153 -0.32 -3.93 -38.19
N ASP A 154 -0.81 -2.76 -37.79
CA ASP A 154 -0.56 -2.19 -36.48
C ASP A 154 -1.29 -2.96 -35.37
N ILE A 155 -2.47 -3.51 -35.66
CA ILE A 155 -3.18 -4.44 -34.77
C ILE A 155 -2.36 -5.72 -34.54
N ILE A 156 -1.80 -6.32 -35.59
CA ILE A 156 -0.94 -7.51 -35.42
C ILE A 156 0.33 -7.15 -34.65
N ARG A 157 0.89 -5.97 -34.89
CA ARG A 157 2.08 -5.48 -34.19
C ARG A 157 1.82 -5.29 -32.69
N SER A 158 0.69 -4.70 -32.32
CA SER A 158 0.30 -4.51 -30.92
C SER A 158 0.09 -5.85 -30.20
N LEU A 159 -0.51 -6.85 -30.86
CA LEU A 159 -0.67 -8.19 -30.30
C LEU A 159 0.67 -8.90 -30.07
N ARG A 160 1.66 -8.72 -30.95
CA ARG A 160 3.02 -9.25 -30.73
C ARG A 160 3.69 -8.60 -29.54
N LEU A 161 3.57 -7.27 -29.40
CA LEU A 161 4.07 -6.56 -28.23
C LEU A 161 3.46 -7.10 -26.94
N LEU A 162 2.16 -7.38 -26.93
CA LEU A 162 1.47 -7.96 -25.77
C LEU A 162 1.93 -9.40 -25.44
N LYS A 163 2.27 -10.20 -26.46
CA LYS A 163 2.75 -11.58 -26.29
C LYS A 163 4.14 -11.66 -25.66
N GLU A 164 4.98 -10.66 -25.89
CA GLU A 164 6.36 -10.60 -25.38
C GLU A 164 6.43 -10.16 -23.91
N ILE A 165 5.32 -9.68 -23.34
CA ILE A 165 5.27 -9.23 -21.96
C ILE A 165 4.94 -10.39 -21.02
N ASP A 166 5.58 -10.41 -19.86
CA ASP A 166 5.26 -11.32 -18.75
C ASP A 166 3.97 -10.86 -18.02
N GLY A 167 2.85 -10.86 -18.75
CA GLY A 167 1.56 -10.38 -18.28
C GLY A 167 0.99 -11.21 -17.13
N GLU A 168 1.18 -12.53 -17.17
CA GLU A 168 0.74 -13.44 -16.10
C GLU A 168 1.44 -13.10 -14.78
N LYS A 169 2.75 -12.84 -14.80
CA LYS A 169 3.49 -12.42 -13.61
C LYS A 169 3.04 -11.05 -13.11
N ALA A 170 2.78 -10.09 -14.00
CA ALA A 170 2.28 -8.78 -13.62
C ALA A 170 0.92 -8.88 -12.91
N VAL A 171 0.00 -9.69 -13.43
CA VAL A 171 -1.31 -9.96 -12.80
C VAL A 171 -1.13 -10.65 -11.44
N SER A 172 -0.29 -11.69 -11.36
CA SER A 172 -0.02 -12.41 -10.12
C SER A 172 0.55 -11.51 -9.02
N ILE A 173 1.44 -10.58 -9.38
CA ILE A 173 1.95 -9.55 -8.45
C ILE A 173 0.79 -8.69 -7.94
N GLY A 174 -0.07 -8.18 -8.84
CA GLY A 174 -1.24 -7.37 -8.47
C GLY A 174 -2.21 -8.10 -7.54
N GLU A 175 -2.54 -9.35 -7.84
CA GLU A 175 -3.41 -10.18 -7.01
C GLU A 175 -2.83 -10.44 -5.62
N ARG A 176 -1.51 -10.71 -5.54
CA ARG A 176 -0.82 -10.90 -4.27
C ARG A 176 -0.85 -9.62 -3.42
N ILE A 177 -0.62 -8.45 -4.01
CA ILE A 177 -0.74 -7.16 -3.31
C ILE A 177 -2.16 -7.00 -2.78
N SER A 178 -3.16 -7.19 -3.64
CA SER A 178 -4.57 -7.05 -3.30
C SER A 178 -4.99 -7.98 -2.14
N ARG A 179 -4.54 -9.24 -2.16
CA ARG A 179 -4.75 -10.20 -1.06
C ARG A 179 -4.08 -9.74 0.24
N LYS A 180 -2.82 -9.30 0.18
CA LYS A 180 -2.09 -8.79 1.36
C LYS A 180 -2.75 -7.55 1.95
N MET A 181 -3.14 -6.58 1.11
CA MET A 181 -3.85 -5.37 1.54
C MET A 181 -5.14 -5.71 2.29
N ARG A 182 -5.97 -6.63 1.75
CA ARG A 182 -7.20 -7.09 2.43
C ARG A 182 -6.91 -7.76 3.76
N SER A 183 -5.92 -8.64 3.80
CA SER A 183 -5.50 -9.32 5.03
C SER A 183 -5.03 -8.32 6.09
N ARG A 184 -4.25 -7.31 5.71
CA ARG A 184 -3.78 -6.25 6.61
C ARG A 184 -4.91 -5.35 7.11
N LEU A 185 -5.88 -4.99 6.25
CA LEU A 185 -7.08 -4.27 6.67
C LEU A 185 -7.89 -5.08 7.69
N ALA A 186 -8.07 -6.38 7.45
CA ALA A 186 -8.76 -7.24 8.40
C ALA A 186 -8.00 -7.29 9.74
N GLN A 187 -6.68 -7.42 9.70
CA GLN A 187 -5.83 -7.47 10.89
C GLN A 187 -5.91 -6.20 11.75
N ILE A 188 -5.86 -5.01 11.15
CA ILE A 188 -5.92 -3.75 11.91
C ILE A 188 -7.34 -3.39 12.36
N ARG A 189 -8.37 -4.00 11.74
CA ARG A 189 -9.77 -3.82 12.15
C ARG A 189 -10.23 -4.82 13.17
N SER A 190 -9.68 -6.04 13.18
CA SER A 190 -9.99 -7.04 14.20
C SER A 190 -9.56 -6.60 15.60
N THR A 191 -8.67 -5.62 15.71
CA THR A 191 -8.29 -5.00 16.98
C THR A 191 -9.36 -4.05 17.53
N ARG A 192 -10.43 -3.79 16.78
CA ARG A 192 -11.68 -3.21 17.28
C ARG A 192 -12.40 -4.15 18.26
N SER A 193 -12.16 -5.45 18.16
CA SER A 193 -12.76 -6.49 19.00
C SER A 193 -11.82 -6.87 20.14
N SER A 194 -11.56 -5.93 21.06
CA SER A 194 -11.02 -6.26 22.39
C SER A 194 -12.22 -6.57 23.32
N PRO A 195 -12.14 -7.56 24.22
CA PRO A 195 -13.29 -8.21 24.89
C PRO A 195 -14.01 -7.37 25.95
N ALA A 196 -13.92 -6.03 25.90
CA ALA A 196 -14.66 -5.14 26.79
C ALA A 196 -16.16 -5.06 26.43
N ASP A 197 -16.55 -5.44 25.21
CA ASP A 197 -17.96 -5.43 24.75
C ASP A 197 -18.66 -6.79 24.92
N ALA A 198 -18.06 -7.75 25.65
CA ALA A 198 -18.67 -9.04 25.99
C ALA A 198 -19.16 -9.10 27.46
N GLY A 199 -19.41 -7.95 28.07
CA GLY A 199 -19.93 -7.86 29.42
C GLY A 199 -20.88 -6.69 29.59
N LEU A 200 -22.15 -6.93 29.27
CA LEU A 200 -23.33 -6.56 30.07
C LEU A 200 -24.59 -7.18 29.42
#